data_AF-A0A3Q8TKW2-F1
#
_entry.id   AF-A0A3Q8TKW2-F1
#
_cell.length_a   1.000
_cell.length_b   1.000
_cell.length_c   1.000
_cell.angle_alpha   90.00
_cell.angle_beta   90.00
_cell.angle_gamma   90.00
#
_symmetry.space_group_name_H-M   'P 1'
#
loop_
_entity.id
_entity.type
_entity.pdbx_description
1 polymer ?
#
loop_
_entity_poly.entity_id
_entity_poly.type
_entity_poly.pdbx_seq_one_letter_code
_entity_poly.pdbx_strand_id
1 'polypeptide(L)'
;KPNITKVDESTNYGKFVIEPLERGYGTTLGNSLRRILLSSLPGSAVSSIQIDGVLHEFSTIDGVMEDVTQIILNIKKLALKNHSEDAKVIEIEVDGPATVTAADIKADDDIEVLNPEQYICSIAEGGHLHMQMTVSNGRGYIPADQNKSGDMPIGVIAVDSIFTPIERVNYQVESTRVGKRNDFDKLTLDVWTNGSVSPREAISLAAKILSDHLNIFIDLSDEAKNTDVMVEKEETQKEKKLEM
;
A
#
# COMPACT_ATOMS: atom_id res chain seq x y z
N LYS A 1 17.82 15.71 19.38
CA LYS A 1 16.43 15.38 18.97
C LYS A 1 16.49 14.62 17.65
N PRO A 2 15.75 13.51 17.48
CA PRO A 2 15.68 12.79 16.22
C PRO A 2 15.08 13.68 15.14
N ASN A 3 15.66 13.67 13.93
CA ASN A 3 15.12 14.37 12.77
C ASN A 3 14.90 13.37 11.62
N ILE A 4 13.86 13.61 10.83
CA ILE A 4 13.60 12.87 9.60
C ILE A 4 14.15 13.67 8.43
N THR A 5 15.12 13.11 7.73
CA THR A 5 15.70 13.68 6.52
C THR A 5 15.20 12.91 5.31
N LYS A 6 14.59 13.63 4.35
CA LYS A 6 14.28 13.09 3.03
C LYS A 6 15.56 13.05 2.21
N VAL A 7 15.98 11.85 1.81
CA VAL A 7 17.18 11.65 0.99
C VAL A 7 16.83 11.64 -0.49
N ASP A 8 15.75 10.95 -0.84
CA ASP A 8 15.24 10.86 -2.20
C ASP A 8 13.72 10.66 -2.16
N GLU A 9 12.99 11.22 -3.11
CA GLU A 9 11.56 10.98 -3.29
C GLU A 9 11.19 11.23 -4.75
N SER A 10 10.73 10.17 -5.38
CA SER A 10 9.98 10.20 -6.63
C SER A 10 8.50 9.92 -6.33
N THR A 11 7.65 9.92 -7.35
CA THR A 11 6.21 9.67 -7.19
C THR A 11 5.91 8.36 -6.43
N ASN A 12 6.65 7.29 -6.76
CA ASN A 12 6.37 5.93 -6.28
C ASN A 12 7.47 5.36 -5.38
N TYR A 13 8.53 6.11 -5.09
CA TYR A 13 9.63 5.66 -4.25
C TYR A 13 10.12 6.78 -3.33
N GLY A 14 10.35 6.48 -2.05
CA GLY A 14 10.91 7.42 -1.11
C GLY A 14 11.94 6.78 -0.19
N LYS A 15 13.03 7.52 0.04
CA LYS A 15 14.10 7.17 0.96
C LYS A 15 14.19 8.18 2.10
N PHE A 16 13.98 7.69 3.31
CA PHE A 16 13.92 8.51 4.53
C PHE A 16 14.95 8.04 5.54
N VAL A 17 15.67 8.98 6.15
CA VAL A 17 16.64 8.70 7.21
C VAL A 17 16.17 9.35 8.49
N ILE A 18 16.09 8.57 9.56
CA ILE A 18 15.77 9.02 10.91
C ILE A 18 17.00 8.84 11.80
N GLU A 19 17.56 9.96 12.25
CA GLU A 19 18.69 9.99 13.18
C GLU A 19 18.74 11.29 14.00
N PRO A 20 19.39 11.31 15.17
CA PRO A 20 19.86 10.14 15.92
C PRO A 20 18.73 9.51 16.74
N LEU A 21 18.68 8.17 16.77
CA LEU A 21 17.78 7.38 17.62
C LEU A 21 18.58 6.70 18.73
N GLU A 22 17.96 6.50 19.90
CA GLU A 22 18.57 5.69 20.95
C GLU A 22 18.85 4.27 20.47
N ARG A 23 19.87 3.64 21.06
CA ARG A 23 20.29 2.28 20.70
C ARG A 23 19.11 1.30 20.76
N GLY A 24 18.87 0.57 19.68
CA GLY A 24 17.80 -0.42 19.58
C GLY A 24 16.46 0.14 19.09
N TYR A 25 16.25 1.47 19.13
CA TYR A 25 15.05 2.08 18.57
C TYR A 25 15.05 2.03 17.04
N GLY A 26 16.20 2.00 16.37
CA GLY A 26 16.27 1.86 14.92
C GLY A 26 15.58 0.57 14.44
N THR A 27 15.90 -0.56 15.07
CA THR A 27 15.29 -1.86 14.75
C THR A 27 13.83 -1.93 15.17
N THR A 28 13.50 -1.41 16.36
CA THR A 28 12.13 -1.43 16.89
C THR A 28 11.18 -0.65 15.98
N LEU A 29 11.55 0.58 15.62
CA LEU A 29 10.74 1.43 14.73
C LEU A 29 10.76 0.88 13.29
N GLY A 30 11.93 0.50 12.77
CA GLY A 30 12.08 0.00 11.40
C GLY A 30 11.22 -1.24 11.13
N ASN A 31 11.27 -2.24 12.01
CA ASN A 31 10.48 -3.46 11.86
C ASN A 31 8.97 -3.19 12.03
N SER A 32 8.59 -2.37 13.01
CA SER A 32 7.18 -2.03 13.27
C SER A 32 6.55 -1.28 12.09
N LEU A 33 7.22 -0.22 11.60
CA LEU A 33 6.77 0.55 10.44
C LEU A 33 6.71 -0.33 9.19
N ARG A 34 7.71 -1.16 8.94
CA ARG A 34 7.71 -2.09 7.78
C ARG A 34 6.48 -3.00 7.79
N ARG A 35 6.11 -3.56 8.95
CA ARG A 35 4.93 -4.42 9.07
C ARG A 35 3.65 -3.65 8.76
N ILE A 36 3.47 -2.48 9.38
CA ILE A 36 2.26 -1.68 9.23
C ILE A 36 2.10 -1.18 7.79
N LEU A 37 3.19 -0.72 7.17
CA LEU A 37 3.20 -0.31 5.76
C LEU A 37 2.68 -1.43 4.85
N LEU A 38 3.14 -2.68 5.05
CA LEU A 38 2.75 -3.80 4.19
C LEU A 38 1.34 -4.32 4.48
N SER A 39 0.83 -4.25 5.72
CA SER A 39 -0.41 -4.95 6.11
C SER A 39 -1.60 -4.08 6.45
N SER A 40 -1.41 -2.81 6.78
CA SER A 40 -2.42 -2.06 7.55
C SER A 40 -2.85 -0.75 6.91
N LEU A 41 -2.18 -0.33 5.83
CA LEU A 41 -2.61 0.85 5.10
C LEU A 41 -3.92 0.57 4.34
N PRO A 42 -4.85 1.55 4.33
CA PRO A 42 -6.04 1.48 3.51
C PRO A 42 -5.68 1.63 2.03
N GLY A 43 -6.41 0.91 1.18
CA GLY A 43 -6.33 1.06 -0.27
C GLY A 43 -7.48 0.35 -0.96
N SER A 44 -7.45 0.35 -2.28
CA SER A 44 -8.53 -0.15 -3.14
C SER A 44 -8.03 -1.28 -4.02
N ALA A 45 -8.83 -2.32 -4.20
CA ALA A 45 -8.49 -3.46 -5.03
C ALA A 45 -9.74 -4.11 -5.62
N VAL A 46 -9.56 -4.87 -6.70
CA VAL A 46 -10.61 -5.71 -7.26
C VAL A 46 -10.87 -6.89 -6.33
N SER A 47 -12.13 -7.13 -5.99
CA SER A 47 -12.58 -8.25 -5.13
C SER A 47 -13.25 -9.38 -5.90
N SER A 48 -13.90 -9.06 -7.02
CA SER A 48 -14.48 -10.06 -7.91
C SER A 48 -14.47 -9.56 -9.35
N ILE A 49 -14.50 -10.52 -10.27
CA ILE A 49 -14.64 -10.29 -11.70
C ILE A 49 -15.79 -11.13 -12.24
N GLN A 50 -16.43 -10.65 -13.30
CA GLN A 50 -17.44 -11.38 -14.06
C GLN A 50 -17.13 -11.15 -15.54
N ILE A 51 -16.90 -12.24 -16.27
CA ILE A 51 -16.58 -12.19 -17.69
C ILE A 51 -17.70 -12.91 -18.44
N ASP A 52 -18.17 -12.32 -19.53
CA ASP A 52 -19.24 -12.92 -20.32
C ASP A 52 -18.83 -14.25 -20.93
N GLY A 53 -19.71 -15.25 -20.83
CA GLY A 53 -19.46 -16.60 -21.31
C GLY A 53 -18.52 -17.44 -20.43
N VAL A 54 -17.96 -16.87 -19.36
CA VAL A 54 -17.04 -17.55 -18.43
C VAL A 54 -17.78 -17.91 -17.14
N LEU A 55 -17.73 -19.19 -16.77
CA LEU A 55 -18.36 -19.70 -15.54
C LEU A 55 -17.39 -19.86 -14.38
N HIS A 56 -16.10 -20.04 -14.67
CA HIS A 56 -15.05 -20.32 -13.68
C HIS A 56 -13.67 -19.86 -14.18
N GLU A 57 -12.75 -19.71 -13.24
CA GLU A 57 -11.40 -19.16 -13.42
C GLU A 57 -10.47 -19.99 -14.33
N PHE A 58 -10.73 -21.29 -14.50
CA PHE A 58 -9.91 -22.18 -15.33
C PHE A 58 -10.35 -22.28 -16.80
N SER A 59 -11.14 -21.33 -17.27
CA SER A 59 -11.67 -21.32 -18.64
C SER A 59 -10.83 -20.45 -19.58
N THR A 60 -11.08 -20.60 -20.87
CA THR A 60 -10.52 -19.78 -21.95
C THR A 60 -11.62 -18.94 -22.57
N ILE A 61 -11.28 -17.75 -23.07
CA ILE A 61 -12.21 -16.86 -23.77
C ILE A 61 -11.92 -16.95 -25.26
N ASP A 62 -12.94 -17.23 -26.08
CA ASP A 62 -12.75 -17.34 -27.52
C ASP A 62 -12.37 -15.97 -28.12
N GLY A 63 -11.36 -15.95 -28.98
CA GLY A 63 -10.83 -14.71 -29.55
C GLY A 63 -9.94 -13.86 -28.63
N VAL A 64 -9.61 -14.32 -27.42
CA VAL A 64 -8.62 -13.67 -26.52
C VAL A 64 -7.38 -14.55 -26.39
N MET A 65 -6.20 -13.93 -26.40
CA MET A 65 -4.92 -14.65 -26.37
C MET A 65 -4.61 -15.26 -25.00
N GLU A 66 -4.93 -14.54 -23.93
CA GLU A 66 -4.76 -14.96 -22.53
C GLU A 66 -5.92 -15.84 -22.04
N ASP A 67 -5.60 -16.79 -21.16
CA ASP A 67 -6.63 -17.48 -20.37
C ASP A 67 -7.13 -16.62 -19.20
N VAL A 68 -8.23 -17.04 -18.58
CA VAL A 68 -8.86 -16.29 -17.48
C VAL A 68 -7.93 -16.16 -16.27
N THR A 69 -7.07 -17.14 -16.00
CA THR A 69 -6.11 -17.05 -14.88
C THR A 69 -5.07 -15.96 -15.11
N GLN A 70 -4.57 -15.84 -16.34
CA GLN A 70 -3.61 -14.82 -16.72
C GLN A 70 -4.23 -13.43 -16.68
N ILE A 71 -5.49 -13.31 -17.10
CA ILE A 71 -6.28 -12.08 -16.98
C ILE A 71 -6.43 -11.69 -15.49
N ILE A 72 -6.82 -12.63 -14.62
CA ILE A 72 -6.91 -12.39 -13.16
C ILE A 72 -5.57 -11.89 -12.60
N LEU A 73 -4.44 -12.50 -13.00
CA LEU A 73 -3.11 -12.07 -12.55
C LEU A 73 -2.75 -10.66 -13.03
N ASN A 74 -3.20 -10.27 -14.22
CA ASN A 74 -2.99 -8.93 -14.75
C ASN A 74 -3.88 -7.90 -14.06
N ILE A 75 -5.15 -8.23 -13.78
CA ILE A 75 -6.10 -7.40 -13.03
C ILE A 75 -5.59 -7.13 -11.61
N LYS A 76 -4.97 -8.12 -10.94
CA LYS A 76 -4.37 -7.93 -9.61
C LYS A 76 -3.25 -6.90 -9.56
N LYS A 77 -2.68 -6.50 -10.71
CA LYS A 77 -1.66 -5.45 -10.82
C LYS A 77 -2.24 -4.05 -11.04
N LEU A 78 -3.56 -3.92 -11.19
CA LEU A 78 -4.21 -2.62 -11.32
C LEU A 78 -4.01 -1.81 -10.04
N ALA A 79 -3.52 -0.59 -10.20
CA ALA A 79 -3.43 0.41 -9.15
C ALA A 79 -4.68 1.28 -9.24
N LEU A 80 -5.64 1.01 -8.37
CA LEU A 80 -6.92 1.70 -8.33
C LEU A 80 -7.03 2.55 -7.07
N LYS A 81 -7.78 3.63 -7.15
CA LYS A 81 -8.16 4.44 -5.99
C LYS A 81 -9.65 4.72 -6.04
N ASN A 82 -10.36 4.19 -5.05
CA ASN A 82 -11.78 4.40 -4.88
C ASN A 82 -12.02 5.47 -3.80
N HIS A 83 -12.61 6.59 -4.21
CA HIS A 83 -12.95 7.71 -3.35
C HIS A 83 -14.27 7.50 -2.58
N SER A 84 -15.11 6.53 -2.95
CA SER A 84 -16.33 6.21 -2.21
C SER A 84 -16.08 5.24 -1.05
N GLU A 85 -16.96 5.23 -0.05
CA GLU A 85 -16.91 4.22 1.02
C GLU A 85 -17.41 2.85 0.54
N ASP A 86 -18.34 2.84 -0.41
CA ASP A 86 -18.97 1.64 -0.94
C ASP A 86 -18.13 0.98 -2.05
N ALA A 87 -18.36 -0.32 -2.24
CA ALA A 87 -17.83 -1.05 -3.39
C ALA A 87 -18.52 -0.60 -4.68
N LYS A 88 -17.75 -0.51 -5.77
CA LYS A 88 -18.22 -0.06 -7.07
C LYS A 88 -17.90 -1.07 -8.16
N VAL A 89 -18.74 -1.09 -9.19
CA VAL A 89 -18.53 -1.94 -10.37
C VAL A 89 -17.98 -1.07 -11.49
N ILE A 90 -16.88 -1.53 -12.08
CA ILE A 90 -16.26 -0.95 -13.28
C ILE A 90 -16.34 -1.97 -14.42
N GLU A 91 -16.28 -1.50 -15.66
CA GLU A 91 -16.51 -2.33 -16.84
C GLU A 91 -15.41 -2.14 -17.89
N ILE A 92 -15.10 -3.21 -18.62
CA ILE A 92 -14.30 -3.18 -19.83
C ILE A 92 -15.13 -3.83 -20.93
N GLU A 93 -15.24 -3.14 -22.06
CA GLU A 93 -15.92 -3.64 -23.26
C GLU A 93 -15.11 -3.22 -24.49
N VAL A 94 -14.49 -4.19 -25.17
CA VAL A 94 -13.59 -3.93 -26.30
C VAL A 94 -13.78 -4.98 -27.39
N ASP A 95 -13.90 -4.52 -28.63
CA ASP A 95 -13.91 -5.35 -29.84
C ASP A 95 -12.49 -5.43 -30.45
N GLY A 96 -12.11 -6.62 -30.88
CA GLY A 96 -10.80 -6.89 -31.50
C GLY A 96 -10.73 -6.54 -32.99
N PRO A 97 -9.52 -6.43 -33.57
CA PRO A 97 -8.24 -6.72 -32.94
C PRO A 97 -7.72 -5.54 -32.11
N ALA A 98 -7.42 -5.77 -30.83
CA ALA A 98 -6.96 -4.73 -29.91
C ALA A 98 -6.12 -5.29 -28.76
N THR A 99 -5.22 -4.47 -28.24
CA THR A 99 -4.54 -4.73 -26.96
C THR A 99 -5.26 -3.96 -25.87
N VAL A 100 -5.86 -4.68 -24.92
CA VAL A 100 -6.63 -4.12 -23.82
C VAL A 100 -5.69 -3.74 -22.69
N THR A 101 -5.80 -2.50 -22.25
CA THR A 101 -5.05 -1.92 -21.13
C THR A 101 -5.99 -1.38 -20.07
N ALA A 102 -5.44 -0.99 -18.93
CA ALA A 102 -6.23 -0.37 -17.87
C ALA A 102 -6.85 0.98 -18.29
N ALA A 103 -6.34 1.63 -19.33
CA ALA A 103 -6.94 2.82 -19.92
C ALA A 103 -8.32 2.57 -20.56
N ASP A 104 -8.62 1.31 -20.93
CA ASP A 104 -9.90 0.94 -21.55
C ASP A 104 -10.99 0.66 -20.50
N ILE A 105 -10.68 0.79 -19.21
CA ILE A 105 -11.63 0.66 -18.11
C ILE A 105 -12.59 1.84 -18.12
N LYS A 106 -13.87 1.52 -18.26
CA LYS A 106 -14.98 2.45 -18.03
C LYS A 106 -15.29 2.46 -16.55
N ALA A 107 -14.97 3.56 -15.89
CA ALA A 107 -15.26 3.79 -14.49
C ALA A 107 -15.95 5.14 -14.28
N ASP A 108 -16.58 5.32 -13.12
CA ASP A 108 -17.14 6.61 -12.73
C ASP A 108 -16.09 7.52 -12.08
N ASP A 109 -16.44 8.79 -11.85
CA ASP A 109 -15.54 9.82 -11.33
C ASP A 109 -14.96 9.50 -9.93
N ASP A 110 -15.54 8.54 -9.20
CA ASP A 110 -15.04 8.13 -7.89
C ASP A 110 -13.92 7.08 -7.97
N ILE A 111 -13.70 6.47 -9.13
CA ILE A 111 -12.64 5.48 -9.34
C ILE A 111 -11.55 6.07 -10.25
N GLU A 112 -10.35 6.19 -9.69
CA GLU A 112 -9.16 6.63 -10.43
C GLU A 112 -8.28 5.41 -10.76
N VAL A 113 -7.93 5.26 -12.04
CA VAL A 113 -6.96 4.27 -12.54
C VAL A 113 -5.59 4.94 -12.63
N LEU A 114 -4.64 4.49 -11.80
CA LEU A 114 -3.36 5.16 -11.62
C LEU A 114 -2.26 4.64 -12.55
N ASN A 115 -2.44 3.43 -13.10
CA ASN A 115 -1.52 2.80 -14.06
C ASN A 115 -2.27 2.43 -15.36
N PRO A 116 -2.71 3.43 -16.16
CA PRO A 116 -3.48 3.20 -17.39
C PRO A 116 -2.77 2.30 -18.42
N GLU A 117 -1.44 2.25 -18.38
CA GLU A 117 -0.60 1.41 -19.25
C GLU A 117 -0.60 -0.08 -18.88
N GLN A 118 -1.20 -0.47 -17.74
CA GLN A 118 -1.21 -1.84 -17.28
C GLN A 118 -1.93 -2.75 -18.30
N TYR A 119 -1.17 -3.68 -18.86
CA TYR A 119 -1.67 -4.68 -19.80
C TYR A 119 -2.66 -5.62 -19.12
N ILE A 120 -3.79 -5.88 -19.78
CA ILE A 120 -4.81 -6.84 -19.32
C ILE A 120 -4.80 -8.09 -20.21
N CYS A 121 -5.06 -7.93 -21.51
CA CYS A 121 -5.07 -9.01 -22.49
C CYS A 121 -5.01 -8.49 -23.94
N SER A 122 -4.88 -9.40 -24.90
CA SER A 122 -4.95 -9.11 -26.34
C SER A 122 -6.11 -9.86 -26.99
N ILE A 123 -6.90 -9.14 -27.79
CA ILE A 123 -8.05 -9.66 -28.52
C ILE A 123 -7.69 -9.80 -29.99
N ALA A 124 -7.97 -10.97 -30.57
CA ALA A 124 -7.79 -11.26 -31.98
C ALA A 124 -8.88 -10.61 -32.85
N GLU A 125 -8.70 -10.62 -34.17
CA GLU A 125 -9.69 -10.09 -35.10
C GLU A 125 -11.02 -10.85 -34.99
N GLY A 126 -12.12 -10.11 -34.79
CA GLY A 126 -13.46 -10.68 -34.59
C GLY A 126 -13.74 -11.21 -33.17
N GLY A 127 -12.78 -11.07 -32.24
CA GLY A 127 -13.00 -11.34 -30.82
C GLY A 127 -13.70 -10.17 -30.11
N HIS A 128 -14.35 -10.47 -28.99
CA HIS A 128 -15.03 -9.49 -28.14
C HIS A 128 -14.77 -9.83 -26.67
N LEU A 129 -14.47 -8.82 -25.86
CA LEU A 129 -14.33 -8.96 -24.41
C LEU A 129 -15.29 -8.00 -23.73
N HIS A 130 -16.19 -8.56 -22.91
CA HIS A 130 -16.96 -7.81 -21.93
C HIS A 130 -16.72 -8.39 -20.54
N MET A 131 -16.30 -7.53 -19.62
CA MET A 131 -15.96 -7.90 -18.25
C MET A 131 -16.35 -6.81 -17.28
N GLN A 132 -16.95 -7.21 -16.16
CA GLN A 132 -17.21 -6.36 -15.00
C GLN A 132 -16.28 -6.72 -13.85
N MET A 133 -15.82 -5.73 -13.12
CA MET A 133 -14.95 -5.90 -11.95
C MET A 133 -15.53 -5.12 -10.78
N THR A 134 -15.60 -5.74 -9.61
CA THR A 134 -16.00 -5.03 -8.38
C THR A 134 -14.75 -4.54 -7.67
N VAL A 135 -14.63 -3.23 -7.48
CA VAL A 135 -13.58 -2.56 -6.72
C VAL A 135 -14.11 -2.27 -5.32
N SER A 136 -13.38 -2.72 -4.30
CA SER A 136 -13.70 -2.46 -2.90
C SER A 136 -12.55 -1.76 -2.20
N ASN A 137 -12.86 -1.15 -1.06
CA ASN A 137 -11.88 -0.56 -0.15
C ASN A 137 -11.60 -1.51 1.01
N GLY A 138 -10.33 -1.63 1.37
CA GLY A 138 -9.89 -2.60 2.36
C GLY A 138 -8.50 -2.30 2.90
N ARG A 139 -7.91 -3.28 3.59
CA ARG A 139 -6.57 -3.19 4.16
C ARG A 139 -5.82 -4.50 3.96
N GLY A 140 -4.53 -4.39 3.68
CA GLY A 140 -3.65 -5.56 3.57
C GLY A 140 -4.03 -6.47 2.40
N TYR A 141 -4.23 -7.75 2.71
CA TYR A 141 -4.50 -8.80 1.74
C TYR A 141 -5.71 -9.62 2.17
N ILE A 142 -6.67 -9.81 1.28
CA ILE A 142 -7.81 -10.71 1.48
C ILE A 142 -7.77 -11.79 0.39
N PRO A 143 -7.73 -13.08 0.77
CA PRO A 143 -7.74 -14.17 -0.20
C PRO A 143 -9.11 -14.30 -0.87
N ALA A 144 -9.13 -14.83 -2.09
CA ALA A 144 -10.33 -15.02 -2.88
C ALA A 144 -11.45 -15.77 -2.13
N ASP A 145 -11.11 -16.77 -1.31
CA ASP A 145 -12.09 -17.55 -0.55
C ASP A 145 -12.86 -16.73 0.49
N GLN A 146 -12.27 -15.66 1.04
CA GLN A 146 -12.96 -14.76 1.96
C GLN A 146 -13.83 -13.74 1.22
N ASN A 147 -13.52 -13.46 -0.05
CA ASN A 147 -14.35 -12.61 -0.89
C ASN A 147 -15.62 -13.33 -1.37
N LYS A 148 -15.66 -14.67 -1.36
CA LYS A 148 -16.85 -15.45 -1.74
C LYS A 148 -17.99 -15.22 -0.75
N SER A 149 -19.14 -14.74 -1.24
CA SER A 149 -20.40 -14.75 -0.51
C SER A 149 -21.31 -15.86 -1.04
N GLY A 150 -22.12 -16.48 -0.16
CA GLY A 150 -23.07 -17.52 -0.55
C GLY A 150 -24.11 -17.06 -1.58
N ASP A 151 -24.31 -15.75 -1.70
CA ASP A 151 -25.28 -15.13 -2.61
C ASP A 151 -24.64 -14.66 -3.95
N MET A 152 -23.38 -15.01 -4.24
CA MET A 152 -22.76 -14.62 -5.50
C MET A 152 -23.48 -15.26 -6.71
N PRO A 153 -23.83 -14.46 -7.73
CA PRO A 153 -24.34 -15.00 -8.98
C PRO A 153 -23.35 -15.96 -9.65
N ILE A 154 -23.89 -16.89 -10.44
CA ILE A 154 -23.09 -17.78 -11.29
C ILE A 154 -22.30 -16.94 -12.30
N GLY A 155 -21.03 -17.25 -12.48
CA GLY A 155 -20.11 -16.51 -13.37
C GLY A 155 -19.32 -15.39 -12.68
N VAL A 156 -19.64 -15.07 -11.42
CA VAL A 156 -18.81 -14.18 -10.60
C VAL A 156 -17.66 -14.98 -9.98
N ILE A 157 -16.44 -14.57 -10.29
CA ILE A 157 -15.20 -15.17 -9.81
C ILE A 157 -14.60 -14.24 -8.76
N ALA A 158 -14.55 -14.71 -7.52
CA ALA A 158 -13.82 -14.02 -6.46
C ALA A 158 -12.31 -14.09 -6.73
N VAL A 159 -11.61 -12.97 -6.54
CA VAL A 159 -10.15 -12.89 -6.73
C VAL A 159 -9.48 -12.43 -5.45
N ASP A 160 -8.19 -12.72 -5.30
CA ASP A 160 -7.43 -12.18 -4.17
C ASP A 160 -7.31 -10.66 -4.29
N SER A 161 -7.66 -9.95 -3.22
CA SER A 161 -7.62 -8.50 -3.15
C SER A 161 -6.36 -8.03 -2.43
N ILE A 162 -5.50 -7.34 -3.15
CA ILE A 162 -4.28 -6.72 -2.63
C ILE A 162 -4.57 -5.24 -2.39
N PHE A 163 -5.09 -4.90 -1.21
CA PHE A 163 -5.45 -3.51 -0.87
C PHE A 163 -4.24 -2.66 -0.49
N THR A 164 -3.13 -3.29 -0.09
CA THR A 164 -1.95 -2.54 0.34
C THR A 164 -1.39 -1.72 -0.84
N PRO A 165 -1.23 -0.40 -0.68
CA PRO A 165 -0.67 0.44 -1.72
C PRO A 165 0.87 0.35 -1.76
N ILE A 166 1.47 -0.51 -0.93
CA ILE A 166 2.90 -0.66 -0.75
C ILE A 166 3.38 -1.93 -1.44
N GLU A 167 4.21 -1.76 -2.46
CA GLU A 167 4.80 -2.87 -3.20
C GLU A 167 5.98 -3.48 -2.46
N ARG A 168 6.80 -2.62 -1.84
CA ARG A 168 8.02 -3.03 -1.17
C ARG A 168 8.44 -2.06 -0.08
N VAL A 169 9.00 -2.60 0.99
CA VAL A 169 9.68 -1.83 2.04
C VAL A 169 10.96 -2.53 2.46
N ASN A 170 12.06 -1.80 2.45
CA ASN A 170 13.31 -2.20 3.09
C ASN A 170 13.65 -1.21 4.20
N TYR A 171 14.40 -1.67 5.20
CA TYR A 171 14.99 -0.80 6.20
C TYR A 171 16.40 -1.26 6.53
N GLN A 172 17.25 -0.31 6.89
CA GLN A 172 18.60 -0.56 7.35
C GLN A 172 18.85 0.27 8.61
N VAL A 173 19.51 -0.36 9.59
CA VAL A 173 19.92 0.31 10.83
C VAL A 173 21.44 0.33 10.87
N GLU A 174 22.00 1.52 11.03
CA GLU A 174 23.45 1.76 11.14
C GLU A 174 23.75 2.50 12.44
N SER A 175 24.96 2.36 12.99
CA SER A 175 25.37 3.17 14.13
C SER A 175 25.75 4.58 13.68
N THR A 176 25.28 5.59 14.39
CA THR A 176 25.60 7.01 14.15
C THR A 176 26.24 7.64 15.39
N ARG A 177 27.06 8.67 15.17
CA ARG A 177 27.81 9.34 16.24
C ARG A 177 27.21 10.72 16.51
N VAL A 178 26.88 10.96 17.78
CA VAL A 178 26.44 12.25 18.30
C VAL A 178 27.45 12.73 19.33
N GLY A 179 28.22 13.77 18.98
CA GLY A 179 29.29 14.27 19.83
C GLY A 179 30.35 13.21 20.14
N LYS A 180 30.45 12.79 21.41
CA LYS A 180 31.39 11.76 21.87
C LYS A 180 30.80 10.34 21.90
N ARG A 181 29.48 10.20 21.77
CA ARG A 181 28.77 8.91 21.83
C ARG A 181 28.56 8.35 20.42
N ASN A 182 28.83 7.07 20.22
CA ASN A 182 28.74 6.38 18.92
C ASN A 182 27.77 5.18 18.96
N ASP A 183 26.89 5.14 19.96
CA ASP A 183 25.94 4.06 20.22
C ASP A 183 24.50 4.38 19.78
N PHE A 184 24.29 5.53 19.12
CA PHE A 184 22.99 5.88 18.56
C PHE A 184 22.72 5.11 17.26
N ASP A 185 21.45 4.88 16.96
CA ASP A 185 20.99 4.27 15.73
C ASP A 185 20.62 5.35 14.69
N LYS A 186 20.87 5.02 13.42
CA LYS A 186 20.36 5.70 12.23
C LYS A 186 19.52 4.69 11.46
N LEU A 187 18.24 5.00 11.31
CA LEU A 187 17.29 4.18 10.56
C LEU A 187 17.12 4.76 9.15
N THR A 188 17.42 3.97 8.13
CA THR A 188 17.10 4.28 6.73
C THR A 188 15.92 3.42 6.29
N LEU A 189 14.88 4.06 5.75
CA LEU A 189 13.69 3.40 5.20
C LEU A 189 13.62 3.67 3.70
N ASP A 190 13.44 2.61 2.93
CA ASP A 190 13.20 2.64 1.49
C ASP A 190 11.80 2.08 1.24
N VAL A 191 10.90 2.90 0.70
CA VAL A 191 9.47 2.57 0.52
C VAL A 191 9.10 2.74 -0.95
N TRP A 192 8.51 1.71 -1.54
CA TRP A 192 7.94 1.72 -2.90
C TRP A 192 6.42 1.58 -2.82
N THR A 193 5.71 2.46 -3.53
CA THR A 193 4.24 2.52 -3.58
C THR A 193 3.74 2.34 -5.01
N ASN A 194 2.48 1.92 -5.16
CA ASN A 194 1.83 1.79 -6.47
C ASN A 194 1.27 3.13 -7.02
N GLY A 195 1.62 4.26 -6.40
CA GLY A 195 1.17 5.60 -6.78
C GLY A 195 -0.15 6.08 -6.14
N SER A 196 -0.94 5.20 -5.51
CA SER A 196 -2.20 5.59 -4.87
C SER A 196 -2.03 6.46 -3.62
N VAL A 197 -0.87 6.32 -2.98
CA VAL A 197 -0.39 7.11 -1.86
C VAL A 197 1.09 7.43 -2.08
N SER A 198 1.50 8.64 -1.70
CA SER A 198 2.92 8.98 -1.74
C SER A 198 3.71 8.24 -0.65
N PRO A 199 5.00 7.92 -0.85
CA PRO A 199 5.83 7.28 0.17
C PRO A 199 5.84 8.02 1.52
N ARG A 200 5.84 9.36 1.48
CA ARG A 200 5.79 10.20 2.69
C ARG A 200 4.47 10.06 3.44
N GLU A 201 3.35 10.10 2.74
CA GLU A 201 2.03 9.93 3.35
C GLU A 201 1.88 8.52 3.91
N ALA A 202 2.34 7.50 3.18
CA ALA A 202 2.34 6.11 3.65
C ALA A 202 3.07 5.94 4.99
N ILE A 203 4.28 6.48 5.12
CA ILE A 203 5.05 6.43 6.37
C ILE A 203 4.31 7.18 7.48
N SER A 204 3.72 8.33 7.18
CA SER A 204 2.99 9.14 8.16
C SER A 204 1.73 8.41 8.66
N LEU A 205 0.97 7.78 7.76
CA LEU A 205 -0.18 6.94 8.09
C LEU A 205 0.24 5.71 8.90
N ALA A 206 1.34 5.05 8.54
CA ALA A 206 1.85 3.91 9.29
C ALA A 206 2.27 4.30 10.72
N ALA A 207 2.93 5.45 10.89
CA ALA A 207 3.27 5.98 12.20
C ALA A 207 2.02 6.33 13.03
N LYS A 208 0.99 6.91 12.40
CA LYS A 208 -0.30 7.18 13.06
C LYS A 208 -0.97 5.90 13.55
N ILE A 209 -1.06 4.88 12.70
CA ILE A 209 -1.61 3.56 13.06
C ILE A 209 -0.83 2.96 14.23
N LEU A 210 0.51 3.02 14.21
CA LEU A 210 1.35 2.53 15.30
C LEU A 210 1.04 3.27 16.61
N SER A 211 0.99 4.60 16.56
CA SER A 211 0.68 5.44 17.72
C SER A 211 -0.69 5.12 18.31
N ASP A 212 -1.71 4.92 17.47
CA ASP A 212 -3.06 4.62 17.93
C ASP A 212 -3.13 3.26 18.65
N HIS A 213 -2.36 2.26 18.20
CA HIS A 213 -2.24 0.99 18.92
C HIS A 213 -1.47 1.13 20.24
N LEU A 214 -0.44 1.97 20.28
CA LEU A 214 0.33 2.22 21.51
C LEU A 214 -0.48 3.00 22.55
N ASN A 215 -1.39 3.88 22.13
CA ASN A 215 -2.25 4.65 23.03
C ASN A 215 -3.09 3.74 23.96
N ILE A 216 -3.52 2.57 23.47
CA ILE A 216 -4.26 1.57 24.27
C ILE A 216 -3.43 1.11 25.48
N PHE A 217 -2.10 0.99 25.33
CA PHE A 217 -1.21 0.61 26.42
C PHE A 217 -0.95 1.78 27.38
N ILE A 218 -0.88 3.01 26.87
CA ILE A 218 -0.75 4.22 27.69
C ILE A 218 -1.99 4.38 28.59
N ASP A 219 -3.17 4.02 28.07
CA ASP A 219 -4.43 4.07 28.79
C ASP A 219 -4.54 3.09 29.97
N LEU A 220 -3.61 2.14 30.12
CA LEU A 220 -3.61 1.18 31.23
C LEU A 220 -3.26 1.81 32.59
N SER A 221 -2.61 2.97 32.61
CA SER A 221 -2.25 3.66 33.86
C SER A 221 -2.42 5.17 33.73
N ASP A 222 -3.20 5.75 34.64
CA ASP A 222 -3.35 7.21 34.76
C ASP A 222 -2.03 7.89 35.18
N GLU A 223 -1.11 7.15 35.80
CA GLU A 223 0.24 7.63 36.14
C GLU A 223 1.10 7.77 34.88
N ALA A 224 0.97 6.84 33.93
CA ALA A 224 1.67 6.90 32.64
C ALA A 224 1.16 8.07 31.77
N LYS A 225 -0.13 8.41 31.84
CA LYS A 225 -0.72 9.55 31.10
C LYS A 225 -0.18 10.91 31.53
N ASN A 226 0.12 11.05 32.82
CA ASN A 226 0.52 12.32 33.44
C ASN A 226 2.03 12.43 33.67
N THR A 227 2.79 11.40 33.29
CA THR A 227 4.26 11.42 33.39
C THR A 227 4.84 11.97 32.09
N ASP A 228 5.46 13.14 32.15
CA ASP A 228 6.34 13.59 31.07
C ASP A 228 7.52 12.63 30.97
N VAL A 229 7.58 11.86 29.88
CA VAL A 229 8.75 11.05 29.55
C VAL A 229 9.93 12.02 29.46
N MET A 230 10.92 11.86 30.33
CA MET A 230 12.15 12.64 30.30
C MET A 230 12.86 12.38 28.97
N VAL A 231 12.56 13.16 27.95
CA VAL A 231 13.41 13.25 26.76
C VAL A 231 14.70 13.88 27.26
N GLU A 232 15.79 13.12 27.32
CA GLU A 232 17.12 13.67 27.60
C GLU A 232 17.36 14.84 26.63
N LYS A 233 17.17 16.07 27.11
CA LYS A 233 17.51 17.28 26.38
C LYS A 233 19.03 17.38 26.46
N GLU A 234 19.72 17.06 25.38
CA GLU A 234 21.13 17.42 25.26
C GLU A 234 21.28 18.95 25.24
N GLU A 235 21.99 19.48 26.24
CA GLU A 235 22.51 20.84 26.31
C GLU A 235 23.21 21.18 24.99
N THR A 236 22.68 22.16 24.27
CA THR A 236 23.30 22.61 23.02
C THR A 236 24.53 23.44 23.38
N GLN A 237 25.68 23.18 22.75
CA GLN A 237 27.00 23.80 23.02
C GLN A 237 27.06 25.35 23.06
N LYS A 238 25.96 26.06 22.76
CA LYS A 238 25.87 27.52 22.93
C LYS A 238 25.85 27.95 24.40
N GLU A 239 25.36 27.14 25.33
CA GLU A 239 25.26 27.55 26.75
C GLU A 239 26.63 27.56 27.46
N LYS A 240 27.56 26.67 27.09
CA LYS A 240 28.92 26.65 27.66
C LYS A 240 29.82 27.85 27.31
N LYS A 241 29.42 28.69 26.34
CA LYS A 241 30.16 29.91 26.00
C LYS A 241 29.68 31.15 26.74
N LEU A 242 28.61 31.06 27.54
CA LEU A 242 28.13 32.17 28.37
C LEU A 242 28.59 32.08 29.84
N GLU A 243 29.19 30.97 30.25
CA GLU A 243 29.68 30.75 31.63
C GLU A 243 31.21 30.69 31.75
N MET A 244 31.95 31.12 30.72
CA MET A 244 33.39 31.39 30.78
C MET A 244 33.67 32.86 30.48
#